data_AF-A0A946SRS7-F1
#
_entry.id   AF-A0A946SRS7-F1
#
_cell.length_a   1.000
_cell.length_b   1.000
_cell.length_c   1.000
_cell.angle_alpha   90.00
_cell.angle_beta   90.00
_cell.angle_gamma   90.00
#
_symmetry.space_group_name_H-M   'P 1'
#
loop_
_entity.id
_entity.type
_entity.pdbx_description
1 polymer ?
#
loop_
_entity_poly.entity_id
_entity_poly.type
_entity_poly.pdbx_seq_one_letter_code
_entity_poly.pdbx_strand_id
1 'polypeptide(L)'
;MTTEVHCLAPLDHRFTGDFARADLEIYSVNTFRPSYDAWVFLNDPDVTADNAAPDRPSFAGAFAVFGHEDCWGDPGHCCVPEETRRFDHRRSHHLTRAFKRARVTRALNHVIETGEPVAVTIVARTREAWERDDGERLFEYDGMQVVTFR
;
A
#
# COMPACT_ATOMS: atom_id res chain seq x y z
N MET A 1 -19.46 1.81 -2.20
CA MET A 1 -18.13 1.31 -1.81
C MET A 1 -17.28 1.34 -3.05
N THR A 2 -16.22 2.13 -3.04
CA THR A 2 -15.30 2.23 -4.17
C THR A 2 -14.14 1.27 -3.93
N THR A 3 -13.87 0.41 -4.92
CA THR A 3 -12.79 -0.58 -4.85
C THR A 3 -11.87 -0.41 -6.05
N GLU A 4 -10.57 -0.48 -5.81
CA GLU A 4 -9.54 -0.45 -6.83
C GLU A 4 -8.61 -1.66 -6.66
N VAL A 5 -8.32 -2.35 -7.76
CA VAL A 5 -7.37 -3.47 -7.80
C VAL A 5 -6.07 -3.02 -8.46
N HIS A 6 -4.96 -3.32 -7.81
CA HIS A 6 -3.62 -2.99 -8.27
C HIS A 6 -2.75 -4.25 -8.29
N CYS A 7 -2.35 -4.69 -9.49
CA CYS A 7 -1.53 -5.89 -9.66
C CYS A 7 -0.10 -5.50 -10.04
N LEU A 8 0.87 -6.04 -9.32
CA LEU A 8 2.30 -5.87 -9.56
C LEU A 8 2.90 -7.24 -9.78
N ALA A 9 3.21 -7.54 -11.03
CA ALA A 9 3.68 -8.86 -11.41
C ALA A 9 4.63 -8.83 -12.61
N PRO A 10 5.62 -9.75 -12.64
CA PRO A 10 6.29 -10.35 -11.47
C PRO A 10 7.29 -9.36 -10.85
N LEU A 11 7.52 -9.46 -9.54
CA LEU A 11 8.65 -8.77 -8.92
C LEU A 11 9.95 -9.38 -9.46
N ASP A 12 10.85 -8.56 -10.01
CA ASP A 12 12.14 -8.98 -10.55
C ASP A 12 13.16 -9.24 -9.43
N HIS A 13 12.81 -10.17 -8.53
CA HIS A 13 13.65 -10.55 -7.40
C HIS A 13 13.45 -12.02 -7.03
N ARG A 14 14.56 -12.72 -6.79
CA ARG A 14 14.54 -14.09 -6.25
C ARG A 14 14.66 -14.03 -4.74
N PHE A 15 13.56 -14.28 -4.05
CA PHE A 15 13.55 -14.39 -2.60
C PHE A 15 14.11 -15.76 -2.18
N THR A 16 15.08 -15.76 -1.26
CA THR A 16 15.59 -16.99 -0.63
C THR A 16 14.86 -17.21 0.69
N GLY A 17 14.47 -18.44 1.02
CA GLY A 17 13.68 -18.77 2.21
C GLY A 17 14.39 -18.65 3.58
N ASP A 18 15.52 -17.94 3.67
CA ASP A 18 16.29 -17.75 4.89
C ASP A 18 16.06 -16.36 5.50
N PHE A 19 14.82 -16.09 5.93
CA PHE A 19 14.45 -14.87 6.65
C PHE A 19 13.47 -15.15 7.79
N ALA A 20 13.57 -14.38 8.88
CA ALA A 20 12.65 -14.43 10.01
C ALA A 20 11.39 -13.57 9.77
N ARG A 21 11.50 -12.54 8.93
CA ARG A 21 10.38 -11.64 8.61
C ARG A 21 10.49 -11.11 7.18
N ALA A 22 9.33 -10.95 6.54
CA ALA A 22 9.20 -10.18 5.32
C ALA A 22 8.08 -9.15 5.43
N ASP A 23 8.35 -7.95 4.96
CA ASP A 23 7.37 -6.87 4.88
C ASP A 23 7.27 -6.34 3.44
N LEU A 24 6.04 -6.02 3.03
CA LEU A 24 5.76 -5.20 1.86
C LEU A 24 5.80 -3.73 2.29
N GLU A 25 6.71 -2.97 1.70
CA GLU A 25 6.90 -1.54 1.94
C GLU A 25 6.40 -0.74 0.76
N ILE A 26 5.63 0.31 1.04
CA ILE A 26 5.02 1.18 0.04
C ILE A 26 5.37 2.62 0.39
N TYR A 27 5.96 3.31 -0.58
CA TYR A 27 6.54 4.64 -0.46
C TYR A 27 5.66 5.69 -1.10
N SER A 28 5.65 6.87 -0.47
CA SER A 28 4.96 8.04 -0.97
C SER A 28 3.49 7.79 -1.29
N VAL A 29 2.77 7.12 -0.40
CA VAL A 29 1.33 6.90 -0.55
C VAL A 29 0.60 8.24 -0.44
N ASN A 30 -0.15 8.59 -1.48
CA ASN A 30 -0.98 9.80 -1.49
C ASN A 30 -2.11 9.66 -0.44
N THR A 31 -2.22 10.66 0.44
CA THR A 31 -3.25 10.73 1.49
C THR A 31 -4.33 11.78 1.19
N PHE A 32 -4.22 12.50 0.07
CA PHE A 32 -5.29 13.38 -0.46
C PHE A 32 -6.33 12.56 -1.25
N ARG A 33 -6.84 11.54 -0.55
CA ARG A 33 -7.84 10.58 -1.01
C ARG A 33 -8.77 10.30 0.18
N PRO A 34 -9.94 9.68 -0.04
CA PRO A 34 -10.78 9.15 1.04
C PRO A 34 -10.00 8.23 1.96
N SER A 35 -10.50 7.99 3.17
CA SER A 35 -9.92 6.92 4.00
C SER A 35 -10.21 5.56 3.37
N TYR A 36 -9.21 4.67 3.34
CA TYR A 36 -9.37 3.34 2.75
C TYR A 36 -8.56 2.26 3.48
N ASP A 37 -9.07 1.03 3.37
CA ASP A 37 -8.35 -0.19 3.73
C ASP A 37 -7.78 -0.83 2.46
N ALA A 38 -6.54 -1.31 2.53
CA ALA A 38 -5.88 -2.02 1.46
C ALA A 38 -5.55 -3.45 1.89
N TRP A 39 -5.99 -4.42 1.08
CA TRP A 39 -5.75 -5.84 1.30
C TRP A 39 -4.72 -6.36 0.31
N VAL A 40 -3.73 -7.09 0.82
CA VAL A 40 -2.58 -7.58 0.06
C VAL A 40 -2.73 -9.09 -0.13
N PHE A 41 -2.53 -9.54 -1.36
CA PHE A 41 -2.57 -10.94 -1.78
C PHE A 41 -1.29 -11.26 -2.55
N LEU A 42 -0.78 -12.49 -2.41
CA LEU A 42 0.36 -12.97 -3.17
C LEU A 42 -0.04 -14.12 -4.08
N ASN A 43 0.49 -14.13 -5.32
CA ASN A 43 0.31 -15.19 -6.32
C ASN A 43 -1.14 -15.66 -6.53
N ASP A 44 -2.10 -14.73 -6.51
CA ASP A 44 -3.51 -15.03 -6.76
C ASP A 44 -4.04 -14.09 -7.86
N PRO A 45 -4.01 -14.53 -9.13
CA PRO A 45 -4.49 -13.74 -10.26
C PRO A 45 -6.02 -13.63 -10.30
N ASP A 46 -6.74 -14.46 -9.53
CA ASP A 46 -8.20 -14.49 -9.50
C ASP A 46 -8.79 -13.48 -8.50
N VAL A 47 -7.96 -12.72 -7.79
CA VAL A 47 -8.42 -11.66 -6.88
C VAL A 47 -9.02 -10.51 -7.69
N THR A 48 -10.28 -10.23 -7.41
CA THR A 48 -11.03 -9.12 -7.98
C THR A 48 -11.59 -8.23 -6.87
N ALA A 49 -12.18 -7.10 -7.27
CA ALA A 49 -12.87 -6.19 -6.36
C ALA A 49 -14.00 -6.88 -5.57
N ASP A 50 -14.64 -7.89 -6.16
CA ASP A 50 -15.85 -8.52 -5.61
C ASP A 50 -15.55 -9.73 -4.72
N ASN A 51 -14.41 -10.39 -4.92
CA ASN A 51 -14.08 -11.65 -4.24
C ASN A 51 -12.89 -11.54 -3.27
N ALA A 52 -12.26 -10.37 -3.18
CA ALA A 52 -11.19 -10.11 -2.23
C ALA A 52 -11.72 -10.28 -0.81
N ALA A 53 -11.10 -11.15 -0.02
CA ALA A 53 -11.49 -11.45 1.35
C ALA A 53 -10.29 -11.95 2.19
N PRO A 54 -10.22 -11.66 3.51
CA PRO A 54 -9.07 -12.01 4.34
C PRO A 54 -8.96 -13.50 4.67
N ASP A 55 -10.01 -14.28 4.41
CA ASP A 55 -10.06 -15.74 4.57
C ASP A 55 -9.53 -16.50 3.34
N ARG A 56 -9.21 -15.79 2.25
CA ARG A 56 -8.55 -16.39 1.08
C ARG A 56 -7.17 -16.93 1.47
N PRO A 57 -6.76 -18.10 0.95
CA PRO A 57 -5.42 -18.65 1.22
C PRO A 57 -4.26 -17.73 0.82
N SER A 58 -4.47 -16.90 -0.20
CA SER A 58 -3.50 -15.95 -0.74
C SER A 58 -3.39 -14.63 0.04
N PHE A 59 -4.29 -14.39 1.01
CA PHE A 59 -4.28 -13.17 1.80
C PHE A 59 -2.99 -13.08 2.62
N ALA A 60 -2.23 -12.01 2.37
CA ALA A 60 -0.90 -11.82 2.93
C ALA A 60 -0.86 -10.79 4.05
N GLY A 61 -1.77 -9.82 4.02
CA GLY A 61 -1.84 -8.78 5.05
C GLY A 61 -2.71 -7.61 4.62
N ALA A 62 -2.76 -6.58 5.48
CA ALA A 62 -3.52 -5.37 5.20
C ALA A 62 -2.84 -4.13 5.80
N PHE A 63 -3.18 -2.97 5.26
CA PHE A 63 -2.86 -1.67 5.85
C PHE A 63 -4.03 -0.71 5.63
N ALA A 64 -4.11 0.33 6.45
CA ALA A 64 -5.11 1.38 6.31
C ALA A 64 -4.44 2.73 6.01
N VAL A 65 -5.12 3.56 5.23
CA VAL A 65 -4.76 4.94 4.99
C VAL A 65 -5.87 5.82 5.54
N PHE A 66 -5.48 6.70 6.46
CA PHE A 66 -6.36 7.77 6.94
C PHE A 66 -6.18 8.93 5.97
N GLY A 67 -7.19 9.07 5.11
CA GLY A 67 -7.20 10.04 4.02
C GLY A 67 -7.84 11.35 4.43
N HIS A 68 -7.50 12.42 3.72
CA HIS A 68 -8.00 13.77 3.97
C HIS A 68 -8.83 14.33 2.82
N GLU A 69 -9.08 13.53 1.77
CA GLU A 69 -9.77 13.95 0.53
C GLU A 69 -9.22 15.29 0.03
N ASP A 70 -10.06 16.33 0.07
CA ASP A 70 -9.75 17.68 -0.40
C ASP A 70 -9.22 18.61 0.69
N CYS A 71 -8.43 19.59 0.26
CA CYS A 71 -7.93 20.65 1.10
C CYS A 71 -9.02 21.71 1.36
N TRP A 72 -9.58 21.76 2.57
CA TRP A 72 -10.55 22.80 2.98
C TRP A 72 -9.91 24.04 3.61
N GLY A 73 -8.58 24.14 3.59
CA GLY A 73 -7.83 25.25 4.18
C GLY A 73 -7.56 26.40 3.21
N ASP A 74 -7.10 27.52 3.76
CA ASP A 74 -6.67 28.70 2.98
C ASP A 74 -5.46 28.38 2.06
N PRO A 75 -5.19 29.23 1.05
CA PRO A 75 -4.02 29.08 0.19
C PRO A 75 -2.73 28.87 0.98
N GLY A 76 -2.00 27.80 0.65
CA GLY A 76 -0.79 27.38 1.36
C GLY A 76 -1.00 26.34 2.46
N HIS A 77 -2.24 26.06 2.89
CA HIS A 77 -2.52 25.07 3.94
C HIS A 77 -1.97 23.67 3.63
N CYS A 78 -2.06 23.27 2.36
CA CYS A 78 -1.60 21.98 1.89
C CYS A 78 -0.15 21.97 1.35
N CYS A 79 0.54 23.12 1.40
CA CYS A 79 1.94 23.21 1.01
C CYS A 79 2.83 22.66 2.12
N VAL A 80 3.35 21.45 1.93
CA VAL A 80 4.33 20.84 2.83
C VAL A 80 5.66 21.59 2.70
N PRO A 81 6.25 22.11 3.79
CA PRO A 81 7.57 22.71 3.73
C PRO A 81 8.62 21.70 3.28
N GLU A 82 9.46 22.07 2.31
CA GLU A 82 10.54 21.21 1.78
C GLU A 82 11.69 21.01 2.79
N GLU A 83 11.91 22.00 3.66
CA GLU A 83 12.97 21.98 4.65
C GLU A 83 12.43 22.13 6.07
N THR A 84 12.93 21.29 6.97
CA THR A 84 12.77 21.50 8.40
C THR A 84 13.92 22.34 8.94
N ARG A 85 13.66 23.18 9.94
CA ARG A 85 14.73 23.94 10.60
C ARG A 85 15.72 22.93 11.22
N ARG A 86 17.01 23.28 11.27
CA ARG A 86 18.10 22.42 11.76
C ARG A 86 17.82 21.69 13.10
N PHE A 87 17.03 22.30 13.98
CA PHE A 87 16.70 21.75 15.31
C PHE A 87 15.20 21.45 15.47
N ASP A 88 14.46 21.33 14.36
CA ASP A 88 13.07 20.89 14.36
C ASP A 88 13.01 19.35 14.37
N HIS A 89 12.86 18.80 15.57
CA HIS A 89 12.78 17.36 15.80
C HIS A 89 11.33 16.84 15.81
N ARG A 90 10.36 17.65 15.37
CA ARG A 90 8.99 17.17 15.20
C ARG A 90 8.96 16.07 14.13
N ARG A 91 7.95 15.21 14.20
CA ARG A 91 7.71 14.20 13.17
C ARG A 91 7.44 14.87 11.83
N SER A 92 7.59 14.10 10.74
CA SER A 92 7.22 14.54 9.39
C SER A 92 5.85 15.20 9.37
N HIS A 93 5.69 16.19 8.49
CA HIS A 93 4.43 16.89 8.33
C HIS A 93 3.30 15.89 8.01
N HIS A 94 2.11 16.09 8.56
CA HIS A 94 1.00 15.15 8.40
C HIS A 94 0.53 15.00 6.94
N LEU A 95 0.76 16.01 6.10
CA LEU A 95 0.50 15.98 4.66
C LEU A 95 1.68 15.48 3.82
N THR A 96 2.82 15.13 4.43
CA THR A 96 3.87 14.39 3.71
C THR A 96 3.29 13.04 3.28
N ARG A 97 3.47 12.67 2.00
CA ARG A 97 3.02 11.38 1.47
C ARG A 97 3.48 10.24 2.39
N ALA A 98 2.57 9.33 2.68
CA ALA A 98 2.75 8.37 3.76
C ALA A 98 3.64 7.19 3.36
N PHE A 99 4.35 6.64 4.35
CA PHE A 99 4.98 5.33 4.24
C PHE A 99 4.02 4.28 4.84
N LYS A 100 3.82 3.16 4.13
CA LYS A 100 3.00 2.04 4.60
C LYS A 100 3.78 0.75 4.56
N ARG A 101 3.46 -0.14 5.49
CA ARG A 101 4.12 -1.42 5.65
C ARG A 101 3.10 -2.49 6.04
N ALA A 102 3.09 -3.60 5.32
CA ALA A 102 2.29 -4.78 5.64
C ALA A 102 3.21 -5.98 5.84
N ARG A 103 3.07 -6.71 6.94
CA ARG A 103 3.83 -7.94 7.17
C ARG A 103 3.28 -9.04 6.27
N VAL A 104 4.15 -9.65 5.46
CA VAL A 104 3.79 -10.70 4.48
C VAL A 104 4.57 -12.01 4.66
N THR A 105 5.33 -12.16 5.76
CA THR A 105 6.22 -13.30 6.03
C THR A 105 5.63 -14.67 5.67
N ARG A 106 4.43 -14.98 6.19
CA ARG A 106 3.83 -16.32 6.01
C ARG A 106 3.46 -16.58 4.55
N ALA A 107 2.81 -15.61 3.91
CA ALA A 107 2.39 -15.75 2.52
C ALA A 107 3.61 -15.82 1.59
N LEU A 108 4.66 -15.03 1.87
CA LEU A 108 5.87 -15.04 1.06
C LEU A 108 6.62 -16.38 1.18
N ASN A 109 6.73 -16.94 2.39
CA ASN A 109 7.32 -18.29 2.56
C ASN A 109 6.57 -19.34 1.73
N HIS A 110 5.24 -19.30 1.73
CA HIS A 110 4.44 -20.23 0.94
C HIS A 110 4.69 -20.08 -0.57
N VAL A 111 4.78 -18.84 -1.09
CA VAL A 111 5.09 -18.61 -2.50
C VAL A 111 6.52 -19.05 -2.86
N ILE A 112 7.49 -18.85 -1.97
CA ILE A 112 8.86 -19.32 -2.21
C ILE A 112 8.92 -20.85 -2.31
N GLU A 113 8.13 -21.56 -1.51
CA GLU A 113 8.03 -23.03 -1.57
C GLU A 113 7.48 -23.55 -2.90
N THR A 114 6.64 -22.79 -3.61
CA THR A 114 6.14 -23.18 -4.94
C THR A 114 7.20 -23.00 -6.04
N GLY A 115 8.21 -22.16 -5.79
CA GLY A 115 9.25 -21.81 -6.77
C GLY A 115 8.77 -20.87 -7.88
N GLU A 116 7.55 -20.33 -7.78
CA GLU A 116 6.99 -19.39 -8.75
C GLU A 116 7.50 -17.96 -8.52
N PRO A 117 7.51 -17.11 -9.56
CA PRO A 117 7.73 -15.68 -9.39
C PRO A 117 6.68 -15.06 -8.45
N VAL A 118 7.09 -14.10 -7.62
CA VAL A 118 6.18 -13.41 -6.71
C VAL A 118 5.40 -12.33 -7.46
N ALA A 119 4.09 -12.42 -7.41
CA ALA A 119 3.14 -11.39 -7.83
C ALA A 119 2.40 -10.84 -6.60
N VAL A 120 2.18 -9.53 -6.57
CA VAL A 120 1.47 -8.84 -5.49
C VAL A 120 0.19 -8.24 -6.06
N THR A 121 -0.95 -8.57 -5.47
CA THR A 121 -2.23 -7.91 -5.75
C THR A 121 -2.65 -7.12 -4.52
N ILE A 122 -2.94 -5.83 -4.70
CA ILE A 122 -3.46 -4.94 -3.65
C ILE A 122 -4.88 -4.52 -4.03
N VAL A 123 -5.83 -4.70 -3.12
CA VAL A 123 -7.21 -4.27 -3.28
C VAL A 123 -7.49 -3.15 -2.28
N ALA A 124 -7.53 -1.91 -2.77
CA ALA A 124 -7.82 -0.72 -1.98
C ALA A 124 -9.33 -0.44 -1.99
N ARG A 125 -9.92 -0.19 -0.82
CA ARG A 125 -11.38 -0.09 -0.66
C ARG A 125 -11.74 1.03 0.29
N THR A 126 -12.62 1.90 -0.16
CA THR A 126 -13.23 2.93 0.68
C THR A 126 -14.74 2.74 0.78
N ARG A 127 -15.28 3.02 1.97
CA ARG A 127 -16.72 3.10 2.21
C ARG A 127 -17.29 4.47 1.83
N GLU A 128 -16.44 5.47 1.68
CA GLU A 128 -16.81 6.83 1.31
C GLU A 128 -17.26 6.87 -0.17
N ALA A 129 -18.25 7.70 -0.44
CA ALA A 129 -18.68 7.98 -1.81
C ALA A 129 -17.70 9.01 -2.38
N TRP A 130 -16.77 8.54 -3.21
CA TRP A 130 -15.73 9.38 -3.79
C TRP A 130 -15.93 9.47 -5.30
N GLU A 131 -16.20 10.70 -5.76
CA GLU A 131 -16.24 11.04 -7.17
C GLU A 131 -14.80 11.21 -7.66
N ARG A 132 -14.43 10.42 -8.67
CA ARG A 132 -13.08 10.42 -9.23
C ARG A 132 -13.04 11.38 -10.39
N ASP A 133 -12.08 12.31 -10.38
CA ASP A 133 -11.67 12.95 -11.62
C ASP A 133 -10.98 11.92 -12.53
N ASP A 134 -11.03 12.15 -13.84
CA ASP A 134 -10.47 11.25 -14.84
C ASP A 134 -8.98 10.98 -14.55
N GLY A 135 -8.65 9.71 -14.32
CA GLY A 135 -7.28 9.26 -14.06
C GLY A 135 -6.85 9.26 -12.58
N GLU A 136 -7.66 9.78 -11.66
CA GLU A 136 -7.34 9.70 -10.23
C GLU A 136 -7.47 8.27 -9.69
N ARG A 137 -6.49 7.86 -8.88
CA ARG A 137 -6.45 6.54 -8.23
C ARG A 137 -6.67 6.67 -6.74
N LEU A 138 -7.46 5.76 -6.18
CA LEU A 138 -7.66 5.66 -4.72
C LEU A 138 -6.33 5.30 -4.04
N PHE A 139 -5.59 4.36 -4.65
CA PHE A 139 -4.28 3.94 -4.21
C PHE A 139 -3.21 4.43 -5.17
N GLU A 140 -2.61 5.56 -4.83
CA GLU A 140 -1.52 6.20 -5.55
C GLU A 140 -0.26 6.20 -4.67
N TYR A 141 0.88 5.82 -5.24
CA TYR A 141 2.15 5.67 -4.55
C TYR A 141 3.32 5.78 -5.55
N ASP A 142 4.54 6.04 -5.08
CA ASP A 142 5.70 6.24 -5.97
C ASP A 142 6.55 4.97 -6.11
N GLY A 143 6.57 4.12 -5.09
CA GLY A 143 7.37 2.89 -5.12
C GLY A 143 6.88 1.83 -4.13
N MET A 144 7.20 0.58 -4.42
CA MET A 144 6.89 -0.56 -3.57
C MET A 144 8.03 -1.57 -3.63
N GLN A 145 8.32 -2.20 -2.50
CA GLN A 145 9.31 -3.29 -2.43
C GLN A 145 8.94 -4.31 -1.37
N VAL A 146 9.51 -5.51 -1.49
CA VAL A 146 9.50 -6.51 -0.43
C VAL A 146 10.87 -6.51 0.22
N VAL A 147 10.90 -6.33 1.54
CA VAL A 147 12.13 -6.40 2.34
C VAL A 147 12.09 -7.61 3.26
N THR A 148 13.23 -8.25 3.44
CA THR A 148 13.41 -9.39 4.33
C THR A 148 14.38 -9.06 5.46
N PHE A 149 14.14 -9.66 6.62
CA PHE A 149 14.94 -9.48 7.82
C PHE A 149 15.35 -10.86 8.36
N ARG A 150 16.62 -10.98 8.75
CA ARG A 150 17.15 -12.16 9.44
C ARG A 150 16.86 -12.10 10.94
#